data_AF-A0A537NUC9-F1
#
_entry.id   AF-A0A537NUC9-F1
#
_cell.length_a   1.000
_cell.length_b   1.000
_cell.length_c   1.000
_cell.angle_alpha   90.00
_cell.angle_beta   90.00
_cell.angle_gamma   90.00
#
_symmetry.space_group_name_H-M   'P 1'
#
loop_
_entity.id
_entity.type
_entity.pdbx_description
1 polymer ?
#
loop_
_entity_poly.entity_id
_entity_poly.type
_entity_poly.pdbx_seq_one_letter_code
_entity_poly.pdbx_strand_id
1 'polypeptide(L)'
;MTSPRRIDVHFHLIPPFYREAVYAAGRGPAIGRYPEWTPQLGLDLMDAYGTEVALTSLAQPGVGFGSEASARALARRCNDYAAELIARFFWAMHASTPCWKS
;
A
#
# COMPACT_ATOMS: atom_id res chain seq x y z
N MET A 1 -1.42 20.54 26.50
CA MET A 1 -0.28 20.38 25.58
C MET A 1 -0.81 19.74 24.31
N THR A 2 -0.62 20.36 23.14
CA THR A 2 -0.93 19.71 21.86
C THR A 2 0.04 18.54 21.67
N SER A 3 -0.48 17.32 21.58
CA SER A 3 0.33 16.14 21.27
C SER A 3 1.09 16.36 19.94
N PRO A 4 2.36 15.97 19.83
CA PRO A 4 3.10 16.10 18.58
C PRO A 4 2.42 15.30 17.47
N ARG A 5 2.15 15.96 16.34
CA ARG A 5 1.55 15.36 15.16
C ARG A 5 2.55 14.39 14.51
N ARG A 6 2.38 13.08 14.70
CA ARG A 6 3.28 12.07 14.08
C ARG A 6 2.88 11.83 12.64
N ILE A 7 3.90 11.81 11.77
CA ILE A 7 3.76 11.44 10.36
C ILE A 7 4.51 10.12 10.17
N ASP A 8 3.81 9.09 9.71
CA ASP A 8 4.40 7.84 9.29
C ASP A 8 4.72 7.90 7.80
N VAL A 9 5.97 7.63 7.43
CA VAL A 9 6.44 7.64 6.04
C VAL A 9 6.66 6.25 5.46
N HIS A 10 6.41 5.20 6.25
CA HIS A 10 6.63 3.80 5.91
C HIS A 10 5.37 2.97 6.16
N PHE A 11 4.22 3.46 5.71
CA PHE A 11 2.95 2.74 5.88
C PHE A 11 2.65 1.89 4.64
N HIS A 12 2.54 0.58 4.78
CA HIS A 12 2.28 -0.30 3.64
C HIS A 12 0.79 -0.41 3.29
N LEU A 13 0.50 -0.18 2.01
CA LEU A 13 -0.79 -0.44 1.37
C LEU A 13 -0.79 -1.86 0.78
N ILE A 14 -1.79 -2.67 1.15
CA ILE A 14 -1.94 -4.05 0.66
C ILE A 14 -3.40 -4.29 0.25
N PRO A 15 -3.90 -3.66 -0.82
CA PRO A 15 -5.29 -3.87 -1.22
C PRO A 15 -5.56 -5.35 -1.54
N PRO A 16 -6.76 -5.89 -1.26
CA PRO A 16 -7.04 -7.31 -1.52
C PRO A 16 -6.72 -7.73 -2.97
N PHE A 17 -7.06 -6.90 -3.95
CA PHE A 17 -6.74 -7.19 -5.35
C PHE A 17 -5.24 -7.24 -5.65
N TYR A 18 -4.42 -6.49 -4.92
CA TYR A 18 -2.96 -6.52 -5.05
C TYR A 18 -2.42 -7.82 -4.46
N ARG A 19 -2.90 -8.19 -3.27
CA ARG A 19 -2.58 -9.47 -2.63
C ARG A 19 -2.86 -10.65 -3.56
N GLU A 20 -4.06 -10.70 -4.14
CA GLU A 20 -4.43 -11.78 -5.06
C GLU A 20 -3.53 -11.81 -6.29
N ALA A 21 -3.18 -10.64 -6.87
CA ALA A 21 -2.26 -10.58 -8.01
C ALA A 21 -0.86 -11.09 -7.66
N VAL A 22 -0.34 -10.74 -6.48
CA VAL A 22 0.96 -11.23 -5.99
C VAL A 22 0.96 -12.74 -5.84
N TYR A 23 -0.06 -13.30 -5.19
CA TYR A 23 -0.15 -14.75 -4.97
C TYR A 23 -0.40 -15.53 -6.27
N ALA A 24 -1.23 -15.00 -7.18
CA ALA A 24 -1.44 -15.60 -8.50
C ALA A 24 -0.15 -15.65 -9.34
N ALA A 25 0.78 -14.72 -9.11
CA ALA A 25 2.09 -14.71 -9.75
C ALA A 25 3.14 -15.62 -9.06
N GLY A 26 2.74 -16.40 -8.04
CA GLY A 26 3.65 -17.24 -7.24
C GLY A 26 4.65 -16.43 -6.42
N ARG A 27 4.31 -15.18 -6.08
CA ARG A 27 5.11 -14.27 -5.25
C ARG A 27 4.46 -14.09 -3.87
N GLY A 28 5.11 -13.33 -3.00
CA GLY A 28 4.60 -13.06 -1.65
C GLY A 28 5.44 -12.00 -0.92
N PRO A 29 5.10 -11.70 0.34
CA PRO A 29 5.95 -10.87 1.20
C PRO A 29 7.27 -11.57 1.47
N ALA A 30 8.28 -10.82 1.91
CA ALA A 30 9.58 -11.38 2.28
C ALA A 30 9.49 -12.41 3.43
N ILE A 31 8.56 -12.21 4.35
CA ILE A 31 8.34 -13.05 5.52
C ILE A 31 6.83 -13.24 5.72
N GLY A 32 6.41 -14.48 6.03
CA GLY A 32 5.05 -14.79 6.45
C GLY A 32 4.00 -14.62 5.36
N ARG A 33 2.85 -14.04 5.74
CA ARG A 33 1.71 -13.77 4.87
C ARG A 33 1.29 -12.32 5.02
N TYR A 34 0.65 -11.76 3.99
CA TYR A 34 0.01 -10.48 4.16
C TYR A 34 -1.11 -10.56 5.20
N PRO A 35 -1.34 -9.48 5.97
CA PRO A 35 -2.53 -9.40 6.82
C PRO A 35 -3.80 -9.35 5.97
N GLU A 36 -4.95 -9.63 6.58
CA GLU A 36 -6.25 -9.25 6.03
C GLU A 36 -6.39 -7.73 6.08
N TRP A 37 -5.76 -7.08 5.11
CA TRP A 37 -5.65 -5.62 5.07
C TRP A 37 -6.98 -4.98 4.72
N THR A 38 -7.35 -3.95 5.49
CA THR A 38 -8.49 -3.08 5.21
C THR A 38 -8.12 -1.63 5.53
N PRO A 39 -8.83 -0.63 4.96
CA PRO A 39 -8.64 0.76 5.38
C PRO A 39 -8.83 0.95 6.89
N GLN A 40 -9.81 0.25 7.48
CA GLN A 40 -10.08 0.32 8.92
C GLN A 40 -8.89 -0.20 9.74
N LEU A 41 -8.31 -1.35 9.37
CA LEU A 41 -7.09 -1.84 10.01
C LEU A 41 -5.97 -0.80 9.95
N GLY A 42 -5.87 -0.06 8.83
CA GLY A 42 -4.90 1.02 8.70
C GLY A 42 -5.14 2.17 9.68
N LEU A 43 -6.40 2.61 9.81
CA LEU A 43 -6.80 3.65 10.75
C LEU A 43 -6.60 3.21 12.21
N ASP A 44 -6.96 1.97 12.55
CA ASP A 44 -6.79 1.43 13.90
C ASP A 44 -5.30 1.41 14.30
N LEU A 45 -4.40 1.08 13.36
CA LEU A 45 -2.96 1.16 13.59
C LEU A 45 -2.49 2.61 13.75
N MET A 46 -2.99 3.55 12.94
CA MET A 46 -2.68 4.97 13.09
C MET A 46 -3.08 5.47 14.48
N ASP A 47 -4.30 5.14 14.94
CA ASP A 47 -4.80 5.53 16.27
C ASP A 47 -3.97 4.90 17.39
N ALA A 48 -3.65 3.61 17.29
CA ALA A 48 -2.87 2.89 18.31
C ALA A 48 -1.46 3.47 18.49
N TYR A 49 -0.85 4.00 17.43
CA TYR A 49 0.50 4.59 17.47
C TYR A 49 0.51 6.12 17.51
N GLY A 50 -0.67 6.77 17.52
CA GLY A 50 -0.82 8.22 17.53
C GLY A 50 -0.30 8.91 16.27
N THR A 51 -0.47 8.26 15.11
CA THR A 51 -0.10 8.76 13.78
C THR A 51 -1.25 9.59 13.21
N GLU A 52 -0.99 10.87 12.89
CA GLU A 52 -1.99 11.76 12.31
C GLU A 52 -2.04 11.65 10.78
N VAL A 53 -0.89 11.41 10.15
CA VAL A 53 -0.76 11.28 8.69
C VAL A 53 0.10 10.08 8.36
N ALA A 54 -0.35 9.25 7.42
CA ALA A 54 0.45 8.17 6.84
C ALA A 54 0.72 8.46 5.36
N LEU A 55 1.99 8.51 4.97
CA LEU A 55 2.42 8.41 3.58
C LEU A 55 2.56 6.94 3.24
N THR A 56 1.64 6.48 2.40
CA THR A 56 1.48 5.08 2.04
C THR A 56 2.35 4.69 0.84
N SER A 57 2.77 3.43 0.80
CA SER A 57 3.50 2.82 -0.31
C SER A 57 3.06 1.37 -0.47
N LEU A 58 3.13 0.79 -1.68
CA LEU A 58 2.82 -0.63 -1.84
C LEU A 58 3.81 -1.51 -1.08
N ALA A 59 3.30 -2.56 -0.46
CA ALA A 59 4.16 -3.59 0.11
C ALA A 59 5.04 -4.27 -0.96
N GLN A 60 6.10 -4.92 -0.50
CA GLN A 60 6.88 -5.83 -1.35
C GLN A 60 5.97 -6.94 -1.88
N PRO A 61 6.16 -7.42 -3.14
CA PRO A 61 7.28 -7.13 -4.03
C PRO A 61 7.11 -5.89 -4.92
N GLY A 62 6.12 -5.03 -4.69
CA GLY A 62 5.72 -4.00 -5.67
C GLY A 62 4.94 -4.64 -6.82
N VAL A 63 4.97 -4.05 -8.02
CA VAL A 63 4.15 -4.47 -9.18
C VAL A 63 4.95 -5.01 -10.35
N GLY A 64 6.29 -5.09 -10.25
CA GLY A 64 7.21 -5.51 -11.32
C GLY A 64 7.20 -7.03 -11.61
N PHE A 65 6.03 -7.67 -11.53
CA PHE A 65 5.84 -9.08 -11.84
C PHE A 65 4.82 -9.26 -12.97
N GLY A 66 4.94 -10.37 -13.71
CA GLY A 66 4.11 -10.61 -14.90
C GLY A 66 4.60 -9.85 -16.12
N SER A 67 3.68 -9.51 -17.04
CA SER A 67 4.00 -8.76 -18.26
C SER A 67 4.05 -7.25 -18.00
N GLU A 68 4.67 -6.50 -18.92
CA GLU A 68 4.70 -5.05 -18.81
C GLU A 68 3.31 -4.42 -18.75
N ALA A 69 2.40 -4.92 -19.59
CA ALA A 69 1.02 -4.47 -19.63
C ALA A 69 0.29 -4.73 -18.30
N SER A 70 0.44 -5.94 -17.73
CA SER A 70 -0.22 -6.27 -16.45
C SER A 70 0.35 -5.47 -15.28
N ALA A 71 1.67 -5.30 -15.22
CA ALA A 71 2.32 -4.52 -14.18
C ALA A 71 1.89 -3.05 -14.23
N ARG A 72 1.83 -2.45 -15.41
CA ARG A 72 1.38 -1.06 -15.60
C ARG A 72 -0.10 -0.88 -15.25
N ALA A 73 -0.95 -1.85 -15.58
CA ALA A 73 -2.36 -1.85 -15.19
C ALA A 73 -2.53 -1.98 -13.67
N LEU A 74 -1.78 -2.88 -13.03
CA LEU A 74 -1.81 -3.05 -11.58
C LEU A 74 -1.30 -1.80 -10.85
N ALA A 75 -0.21 -1.20 -11.33
CA ALA A 75 0.33 0.06 -10.79
C ALA A 75 -0.73 1.17 -10.79
N ARG A 76 -1.41 1.38 -11.92
CA ARG A 76 -2.50 2.36 -12.02
C ARG A 76 -3.62 2.06 -11.03
N ARG A 77 -4.10 0.80 -11.00
CA ARG A 77 -5.17 0.40 -10.08
C ARG A 77 -4.79 0.65 -8.60
N CYS A 78 -3.54 0.38 -8.21
CA CYS A 78 -3.07 0.67 -6.86
C CYS A 78 -3.04 2.17 -6.57
N ASN A 79 -2.59 2.99 -7.53
CA ASN A 79 -2.55 4.44 -7.38
C ASN A 79 -3.96 5.06 -7.31
N ASP A 80 -4.88 4.59 -8.15
CA ASP A 80 -6.29 5.03 -8.14
C ASP A 80 -6.94 4.68 -6.79
N TYR A 81 -6.74 3.45 -6.31
CA TYR A 81 -7.22 3.02 -5.01
C TYR A 81 -6.63 3.87 -3.87
N ALA A 82 -5.34 4.19 -3.91
CA ALA A 82 -4.74 5.06 -2.92
C ALA A 82 -5.31 6.49 -2.97
N ALA A 83 -5.56 7.03 -4.16
CA ALA A 83 -6.21 8.34 -4.32
C ALA A 83 -7.63 8.34 -3.74
N GLU A 84 -8.40 7.25 -3.89
CA GLU A 84 -9.70 7.10 -3.23
C GLU A 84 -9.58 7.13 -1.70
N LEU A 85 -8.54 6.51 -1.13
CA LEU A 85 -8.31 6.55 0.32
C LEU A 85 -7.91 7.95 0.80
N ILE A 86 -7.06 8.66 0.05
CA ILE A 86 -6.69 10.06 0.34
C ILE A 86 -7.92 10.99 0.30
N ALA A 87 -8.86 10.73 -0.61
CA ALA A 87 -10.09 11.50 -0.70
C ALA A 87 -11.06 11.23 0.46
N ARG A 88 -11.01 10.03 1.06
CA ARG A 88 -11.92 9.59 2.14
C ARG A 88 -11.35 9.78 3.53
N PHE A 89 -10.03 9.71 3.67
CA PHE A 89 -9.29 9.72 4.92
C PHE A 89 -8.11 10.69 4.80
N PHE A 90 -7.60 11.19 5.92
CA PHE A 90 -6.45 12.11 5.91
C PHE A 90 -5.12 11.37 5.69
N TRP A 91 -4.99 10.70 4.53
CA TRP A 91 -3.84 9.90 4.12
C TRP A 91 -3.07 10.60 2.98
N ALA A 92 -1.85 10.16 2.71
CA ALA A 92 -1.06 10.52 1.53
C ALA A 92 -0.44 9.25 0.89
N MET A 93 -0.04 9.28 -0.39
CA MET A 93 0.53 8.10 -1.08
C MET A 93 1.72 8.47 -1.94
N HIS A 94 2.76 7.63 -1.95
CA HIS A 94 3.80 7.60 -2.98
C HIS A 94 3.34 6.77 -4.19
N ALA A 95 3.38 7.36 -5.38
CA ALA A 95 2.99 6.67 -6.60
C ALA A 95 3.81 5.39 -6.81
N SER A 96 3.09 4.30 -7.06
CA SER A 96 3.70 3.02 -7.40
C SER A 96 3.94 2.95 -8.90
N THR A 97 5.15 2.56 -9.30
CA THR A 97 5.56 2.35 -10.68
C THR A 97 6.19 0.96 -10.84
N PRO A 98 6.06 0.32 -12.01
CA PRO A 98 6.78 -0.92 -12.28
C PRO A 98 8.29 -0.66 -12.27
N CYS A 99 9.00 -1.31 -11.34
CA CYS A 99 10.45 -1.37 -11.34
C CYS A 99 10.88 -2.75 -11.84
N TRP A 100 11.21 -2.84 -13.13
CA TRP A 100 11.88 -4.02 -13.67
C TRP A 100 13.33 -3.99 -13.19
N LYS A 101 13.82 -5.10 -12.64
CA LYS A 101 15.26 -5.27 -12.47
C LYS A 101 15.82 -5.57 -13.86
N SER A 102 16.63 -4.65 -14.39
CA SER A 102 17.50 -4.87 -15.55
C SER A 102 18.45 -6.03 -15.32
#